data_AF-A0A531IZD9-F1
#
_entry.id   AF-A0A531IZD9-F1
#
_cell.length_a   1.000
_cell.length_b   1.000
_cell.length_c   1.000
_cell.angle_alpha   90.00
_cell.angle_beta   90.00
_cell.angle_gamma   90.00
#
_symmetry.space_group_name_H-M   'P 1'
#
loop_
_entity.id
_entity.type
_entity.pdbx_description
1 polymer ?
#
loop_
_entity_poly.entity_id
_entity_poly.type
_entity_poly.pdbx_seq_one_letter_code
_entity_poly.pdbx_strand_id
1 'polypeptide(L)' 'MFKTILPLALFALISTSTPGIATTLSTASGAQFGFRRSVPLMAGSAAGLATV' A
#
# COMPACT_ATOMS: atom_id res chain seq x y z
N MET A 1 13.33 -22.84 7.73
CA MET A 1 12.43 -22.04 6.87
C MET A 1 11.18 -21.53 7.60
N PHE A 2 10.38 -22.38 8.26
CA PHE A 2 9.14 -21.96 8.94
C PHE A 2 9.27 -20.80 9.96
N LYS A 3 10.43 -20.70 10.63
CA LYS A 3 10.70 -19.64 11.63
C LYS A 3 10.66 -18.21 11.06
N THR A 4 10.84 -18.03 9.75
CA THR A 4 10.80 -16.71 9.08
C THR A 4 9.54 -16.55 8.23
N ILE A 5 9.05 -17.64 7.62
CA ILE A 5 7.88 -17.59 6.72
C ILE A 5 6.59 -17.38 7.51
N LEU A 6 6.45 -18.01 8.68
CA LEU A 6 5.25 -17.87 9.50
C LEU A 6 4.98 -16.42 9.95
N PRO A 7 5.95 -15.69 10.55
CA PRO A 7 5.71 -14.28 10.90
C PRO A 7 5.50 -13.39 9.67
N LEU A 8 6.18 -13.66 8.55
CA LEU A 8 5.97 -12.93 7.30
C LEU A 8 4.55 -13.12 6.76
N ALA A 9 4.04 -14.35 6.77
CA ALA A 9 2.68 -14.67 6.32
C ALA A 9 1.62 -14.01 7.20
N LEU A 10 1.78 -14.04 8.53
CA LEU A 10 0.89 -13.36 9.46
C LEU A 10 0.92 -11.83 9.28
N PHE A 11 2.10 -11.25 9.11
CA PHE A 11 2.25 -9.83 8.81
C PHE A 11 1.53 -9.46 7.52
N ALA A 12 1.76 -10.19 6.43
CA ALA A 12 1.12 -9.94 5.14
C ALA A 12 -0.40 -10.07 5.21
N LEU A 13 -0.91 -11.05 5.96
CA LEU A 13 -2.35 -11.26 6.16
C LEU A 13 -2.97 -10.07 6.89
N ILE A 14 -2.44 -9.70 8.06
CA ILE A 14 -2.95 -8.58 8.85
C ILE A 14 -2.83 -7.26 8.08
N SER A 15 -1.67 -7.02 7.45
CA SER A 15 -1.38 -5.78 6.74
C SER A 15 -2.19 -5.62 5.45
N THR A 16 -2.72 -6.70 4.88
CA THR A 16 -3.61 -6.68 3.72
C THR A 16 -5.08 -6.60 4.13
N SER A 17 -5.48 -7.27 5.21
CA SER A 17 -6.83 -7.19 5.76
C SER A 17 -7.14 -5.80 6.33
N THR A 18 -6.14 -5.15 6.92
CA THR A 18 -6.25 -3.79 7.47
C THR A 18 -5.19 -2.90 6.82
N PRO A 19 -5.37 -2.53 5.54
CA PRO A 19 -4.37 -1.74 4.82
C PRO A 19 -4.22 -0.36 5.48
N GLY A 20 -2.99 0.17 5.45
CA GLY A 20 -2.71 1.51 5.96
C GLY A 20 -3.36 2.62 5.13
N ILE A 21 -3.27 3.86 5.63
CA ILE A 21 -3.84 5.05 4.97
C ILE A 21 -3.32 5.22 3.54
N ALA A 22 -2.02 5.08 3.29
CA ALA A 22 -1.45 5.26 1.95
C ALA A 22 -2.04 4.27 0.93
N THR A 23 -2.11 2.99 1.29
CA THR A 23 -2.69 1.93 0.44
C THR A 23 -4.18 2.16 0.23
N THR A 24 -4.92 2.48 1.30
CA THR A 24 -6.37 2.74 1.24
C THR A 24 -6.69 3.93 0.34
N LEU A 25 -5.95 5.05 0.45
CA LEU A 25 -6.12 6.22 -0.39
C LEU A 25 -5.79 5.93 -1.86
N SER A 26 -4.75 5.14 -2.13
CA SER A 26 -4.40 4.71 -3.48
C SER A 26 -5.53 3.88 -4.11
N THR A 27 -6.07 2.90 -3.36
CA THR A 27 -7.21 2.08 -3.81
C THR A 27 -8.47 2.92 -4.03
N ALA A 28 -8.83 3.77 -3.08
CA ALA A 28 -10.01 4.64 -3.19
C ALA A 28 -9.88 5.62 -4.37
N SER A 29 -8.71 6.26 -4.52
CA SER A 29 -8.41 7.12 -5.66
C SER A 29 -8.54 6.37 -6.99
N GLY A 30 -7.97 5.15 -7.06
CA GLY A 30 -8.05 4.31 -8.25
C GLY A 30 -9.49 3.93 -8.62
N ALA A 31 -10.32 3.62 -7.62
CA ALA A 31 -11.73 3.30 -7.80
C ALA A 31 -12.57 4.52 -8.22
N GLN A 32 -12.28 5.72 -7.69
CA GLN A 32 -13.07 6.93 -7.94
C GLN A 32 -12.65 7.69 -9.21
N PHE A 33 -11.35 7.79 -9.49
CA PHE A 33 -10.81 8.63 -10.55
C PHE A 33 -10.19 7.83 -11.71
N GLY A 34 -10.02 6.52 -11.54
CA GLY A 34 -9.34 5.65 -12.49
C GLY A 34 -7.81 5.77 -12.44
N PHE A 35 -7.12 4.72 -12.90
CA PHE A 35 -5.66 4.57 -12.73
C PHE A 35 -4.84 5.79 -13.17
N ARG A 36 -5.10 6.35 -14.36
CA ARG A 36 -4.32 7.47 -14.92
C ARG A 36 -4.37 8.72 -14.03
N ARG A 37 -5.52 9.01 -13.41
CA ARG A 37 -5.70 10.18 -12.54
C ARG A 37 -5.17 9.93 -11.11
N SER A 38 -4.96 8.68 -10.72
CA SER A 38 -4.36 8.31 -9.43
C SER A 38 -2.82 8.29 -9.44
N VAL A 39 -2.19 8.29 -10.62
CA VAL A 39 -0.72 8.30 -10.75
C VAL A 39 -0.06 9.46 -9.98
N PRO A 40 -0.53 10.72 -10.03
CA PRO A 40 0.10 11.81 -9.29
C PRO A 40 0.07 11.59 -7.77
N LEU A 41 -1.02 11.02 -7.23
CA LEU A 41 -1.14 10.70 -5.80
C LEU A 41 -0.13 9.62 -5.40
N MET A 42 -0.08 8.51 -6.15
CA MET A 42 0.87 7.42 -5.89
C MET A 42 2.33 7.90 -6.01
N ALA A 43 2.63 8.71 -7.02
CA ALA A 43 3.96 9.28 -7.23
C ALA A 43 4.36 10.21 -6.07
N GLY A 44 3.45 11.06 -5.60
CA GLY A 44 3.69 11.92 -4.44
C GLY A 44 3.95 11.13 -3.16
N SER A 45 3.16 10.09 -2.88
CA SER A 45 3.39 9.21 -1.72
C SER A 45 4.74 8.47 -1.81
N ALA A 46 5.10 7.96 -2.98
CA ALA A 46 6.38 7.28 -3.19
C ALA A 46 7.57 8.24 -3.04
N ALA A 47 7.48 9.45 -3.60
CA ALA A 47 8.52 10.46 -3.47
C ALA A 47 8.70 10.90 -2.01
N GLY A 48 7.61 11.09 -1.27
CA GLY A 48 7.67 11.40 0.17
C GLY A 48 8.37 10.31 0.98
N LEU A 49 8.04 9.04 0.74
CA LEU A 49 8.71 7.90 1.37
C LEU A 49 10.18 7.78 0.97
N ALA A 50 10.54 8.12 -0.26
CA ALA A 50 11.93 8.07 -0.74
C ALA A 50 12.81 9.19 -0.17
N THR A 51 12.21 10.25 0.38
CA THR A 51 12.93 11.42 0.91
C THR A 51 13.31 11.25 2.39
N VAL A 52 12.67 10.33 3.10
CA VAL A 52 12.89 10.03 4.53
C VAL A 52 13.68 8.75 4.72
#